data_AF-A0A7Y2L3I3-F1
#
_entry.id   AF-A0A7Y2L3I3-F1
#
_cell.length_a   1.000
_cell.length_b   1.000
_cell.length_c   1.000
_cell.angle_alpha   90.00
_cell.angle_beta   90.00
_cell.angle_gamma   90.00
#
_symmetry.space_group_name_H-M   'P 1'
#
loop_
_entity.id
_entity.type
_entity.pdbx_description
1 polymer ?
#
loop_
_entity_poly.entity_id
_entity_poly.type
_entity_poly.pdbx_seq_one_letter_code
_entity_poly.pdbx_strand_id
1 'polypeptide(L)'
;MQALMQAIYDVVDEHGTKKIAEGASFTSRTLLAQKANPDYDSHNMNVAELDRIMAFTRDFRPLRAWADRFGFDLVERKRPSPKPLIVSLSAVSAEYGDVARFIVDALADSFVSRGEKVQGDRIIQEVIDALHVLRESLKAA
;
A
#
# COMPACT_ATOMS: atom_id res chain seq x y z
N MET A 1 -8.86 12.27 -14.95
CA MET A 1 -9.81 11.19 -15.31
C MET A 1 -9.23 10.33 -16.42
N GLN A 2 -8.78 10.94 -17.51
CA GLN A 2 -8.12 10.26 -18.63
C GLN A 2 -6.98 9.29 -18.24
N ALA A 3 -6.07 9.68 -17.34
CA ALA A 3 -4.99 8.80 -16.87
C ALA A 3 -5.50 7.51 -16.18
N LEU A 4 -6.62 7.57 -15.45
CA LEU A 4 -7.22 6.38 -14.84
C LEU A 4 -7.84 5.48 -15.92
N MET A 5 -8.57 6.06 -16.88
CA MET A 5 -9.19 5.30 -17.97
C MET A 5 -8.12 4.61 -18.83
N GLN A 6 -7.02 5.29 -19.13
CA GLN A 6 -5.88 4.71 -19.84
C GLN A 6 -5.27 3.55 -19.04
N ALA A 7 -5.00 3.74 -17.75
CA ALA A 7 -4.44 2.68 -16.92
C ALA A 7 -5.35 1.45 -16.84
N ILE A 8 -6.68 1.64 -16.82
CA ILE A 8 -7.65 0.53 -16.87
C ILE A 8 -7.55 -0.22 -18.20
N TYR A 9 -7.50 0.51 -19.32
CA TYR A 9 -7.35 -0.07 -20.65
C TYR A 9 -6.07 -0.89 -20.76
N ASP A 10 -4.93 -0.30 -20.36
CA ASP A 10 -3.61 -0.94 -20.43
C ASP A 10 -3.58 -2.24 -19.63
N VAL A 11 -4.11 -2.25 -18.40
CA VAL A 11 -4.22 -3.47 -17.59
C VAL A 11 -5.07 -4.54 -18.30
N VAL A 12 -6.22 -4.14 -18.88
CA VAL A 12 -7.13 -5.09 -19.52
C VAL A 12 -6.57 -5.66 -20.83
N ASP A 13 -5.84 -4.86 -21.59
CA ASP A 13 -5.19 -5.27 -22.83
C ASP A 13 -3.99 -6.17 -22.56
N GLU A 14 -3.05 -5.73 -21.71
CA GLU A 14 -1.80 -6.44 -21.43
C GLU A 14 -2.00 -7.79 -20.72
N HIS A 15 -2.91 -7.87 -19.73
CA HIS A 15 -3.22 -9.14 -19.05
C HIS A 15 -4.17 -10.03 -19.87
N GLY A 16 -4.71 -9.49 -20.97
CA GLY A 16 -5.56 -10.18 -21.92
C GLY A 16 -7.02 -10.25 -21.49
N THR A 17 -7.88 -9.52 -22.20
CA THR A 17 -9.32 -9.37 -21.90
C THR A 17 -10.05 -10.70 -21.69
N LYS A 18 -9.70 -11.75 -22.44
CA LYS A 18 -10.33 -13.08 -22.30
C LYS A 18 -10.05 -13.68 -20.92
N LYS A 19 -8.79 -13.67 -20.48
CA LYS A 19 -8.37 -14.24 -19.20
C LYS A 19 -9.02 -13.51 -18.04
N ILE A 20 -9.07 -12.18 -18.12
CA ILE A 20 -9.72 -11.37 -17.09
C ILE A 20 -11.23 -11.61 -17.09
N ALA A 21 -11.88 -11.69 -18.25
CA ALA A 21 -13.32 -11.90 -18.29
C ALA A 21 -13.73 -13.24 -17.63
N GLU A 22 -12.99 -14.31 -17.91
CA GLU A 22 -13.20 -15.63 -17.32
C GLU A 22 -12.82 -15.66 -15.82
N GLY A 23 -11.65 -15.10 -15.46
CA GLY A 23 -11.10 -15.19 -14.10
C GLY A 23 -11.65 -14.18 -13.09
N ALA A 24 -12.16 -13.04 -13.55
CA ALA A 24 -12.77 -11.98 -12.73
C ALA A 24 -14.31 -11.97 -12.83
N SER A 25 -14.90 -13.04 -13.36
CA SER A 25 -16.35 -13.29 -13.42
C SER A 25 -17.15 -12.21 -14.17
N PHE A 26 -16.68 -11.80 -15.35
CA PHE A 26 -17.45 -10.93 -16.24
C PHE A 26 -18.36 -11.74 -17.15
N THR A 27 -19.55 -11.21 -17.45
CA THR A 27 -20.54 -11.88 -18.30
C THR A 27 -20.10 -12.03 -19.76
N SER A 28 -19.24 -11.13 -20.25
CA SER A 28 -18.78 -11.15 -21.64
C SER A 28 -17.42 -10.48 -21.80
N ARG A 29 -16.53 -11.12 -22.58
CA ARG A 29 -15.25 -10.54 -23.01
C ARG A 29 -15.46 -9.25 -23.79
N THR A 30 -16.40 -9.24 -24.73
CA THR A 30 -16.67 -8.08 -25.58
C THR A 30 -17.16 -6.89 -24.76
N LEU A 31 -18.02 -7.16 -23.77
CA LEU A 31 -18.51 -6.13 -22.86
C LEU A 31 -17.37 -5.54 -22.00
N LEU A 32 -16.46 -6.40 -21.50
CA LEU A 32 -15.28 -5.93 -20.77
C LEU A 32 -14.37 -5.06 -21.66
N ALA A 33 -14.10 -5.46 -22.90
CA ALA A 33 -13.31 -4.67 -23.84
C ALA A 33 -13.93 -3.28 -24.10
N GLN A 34 -15.23 -3.23 -24.33
CA GLN A 34 -15.96 -1.98 -24.54
C GLN A 34 -15.94 -1.08 -23.30
N LYS A 35 -16.10 -1.66 -22.11
CA LYS A 35 -16.06 -0.92 -20.84
C LYS A 35 -14.68 -0.39 -20.49
N ALA A 36 -13.62 -1.09 -20.87
CA ALA A 36 -12.24 -0.70 -20.61
C ALA A 36 -11.70 0.32 -21.60
N ASN A 37 -12.27 0.39 -22.81
CA ASN A 37 -11.79 1.26 -23.87
C ASN A 37 -12.20 2.73 -23.65
N PRO A 38 -11.27 3.67 -23.39
CA PRO A 38 -11.58 5.09 -23.22
C PRO A 38 -12.21 5.74 -24.46
N ASP A 39 -11.97 5.19 -25.65
CA ASP A 39 -12.47 5.73 -26.91
C ASP A 39 -13.90 5.28 -27.23
N TYR A 40 -14.50 4.42 -26.40
CA TYR A 40 -15.85 3.91 -26.62
C TYR A 40 -16.88 4.77 -25.87
N ASP A 41 -17.84 5.39 -26.56
CA ASP A 41 -18.78 6.36 -25.96
C ASP A 41 -19.57 5.85 -24.75
N SER A 42 -19.74 4.53 -24.62
CA SER A 42 -20.46 3.88 -23.51
C SER A 42 -19.53 3.14 -22.54
N HIS A 43 -18.26 3.56 -22.42
CA HIS A 43 -17.28 3.02 -21.48
C HIS A 43 -17.63 3.33 -20.01
N ASN A 44 -18.59 2.59 -19.47
CA ASN A 44 -19.01 2.73 -18.08
C ASN A 44 -18.51 1.53 -17.27
N MET A 45 -17.28 1.64 -16.78
CA MET A 45 -16.74 0.69 -15.79
C MET A 45 -17.11 1.15 -14.38
N ASN A 46 -17.79 0.29 -13.64
CA ASN A 46 -18.11 0.59 -12.24
C ASN A 46 -16.97 0.17 -11.29
N VAL A 47 -17.04 0.64 -10.04
CA VAL A 47 -15.99 0.39 -9.04
C VAL A 47 -15.86 -1.10 -8.71
N ALA A 48 -16.96 -1.86 -8.70
CA ALA A 48 -16.92 -3.30 -8.42
C ALA A 48 -16.30 -4.12 -9.57
N GLU A 49 -16.45 -3.66 -10.82
CA GLU A 49 -15.76 -4.22 -11.99
C GLU A 49 -14.26 -3.93 -11.91
N LEU A 50 -13.90 -2.68 -11.60
CA LEU A 50 -12.51 -2.27 -11.43
C LEU A 50 -11.80 -3.05 -10.31
N ASP A 51 -12.46 -3.21 -9.16
CA ASP A 51 -11.95 -4.00 -8.03
C ASP A 51 -11.65 -5.45 -8.44
N ARG A 52 -12.59 -6.10 -9.14
CA ARG A 52 -12.38 -7.48 -9.63
C ARG A 52 -11.22 -7.60 -10.60
N ILE A 53 -11.03 -6.63 -11.50
CA ILE A 53 -9.89 -6.60 -12.43
C ILE A 53 -8.57 -6.48 -11.64
N MET A 54 -8.47 -5.54 -10.71
CA MET A 54 -7.26 -5.34 -9.91
C MET A 54 -6.98 -6.54 -8.99
N ALA A 55 -8.01 -7.13 -8.39
CA ALA A 55 -7.87 -8.31 -7.54
C ALA A 55 -7.35 -9.53 -8.31
N PHE A 56 -7.86 -9.74 -9.54
CA PHE A 56 -7.45 -10.85 -10.39
C PHE A 56 -6.06 -10.65 -11.00
N THR A 57 -5.79 -9.49 -11.59
CA THR A 57 -4.52 -9.19 -12.26
C THR A 57 -3.38 -8.89 -11.30
N ARG A 58 -3.71 -8.49 -10.06
CA ARG A 58 -2.78 -7.93 -9.07
C ARG A 58 -2.04 -6.69 -9.59
N ASP A 59 -2.60 -6.04 -10.62
CA ASP A 59 -2.06 -4.84 -11.23
C ASP A 59 -2.80 -3.61 -10.70
N PHE A 60 -2.07 -2.77 -9.96
CA PHE A 60 -2.61 -1.61 -9.26
C PHE A 60 -2.28 -0.29 -9.98
N ARG A 61 -1.86 -0.32 -11.25
CA ARG A 61 -1.72 0.89 -12.08
C ARG A 61 -2.98 1.77 -12.09
N PRO A 62 -4.21 1.23 -12.17
CA PRO A 62 -5.41 2.04 -12.05
C PRO A 62 -5.52 2.74 -10.69
N LEU A 63 -5.23 2.03 -9.60
CA LEU A 63 -5.27 2.60 -8.25
C LEU A 63 -4.22 3.72 -8.06
N ARG A 64 -3.01 3.53 -8.61
CA ARG A 64 -1.96 4.55 -8.65
C ARG A 64 -2.45 5.80 -9.39
N ALA A 65 -2.90 5.64 -10.63
CA ALA A 65 -3.39 6.76 -11.45
C ALA A 65 -4.57 7.49 -10.79
N TRP A 66 -5.38 6.77 -10.01
CA TRP A 66 -6.46 7.37 -9.24
C TRP A 66 -5.95 8.18 -8.05
N ALA A 67 -4.97 7.68 -7.29
CA ALA A 67 -4.36 8.39 -6.17
C ALA A 67 -3.62 9.66 -6.64
N ASP A 68 -2.81 9.54 -7.69
CA ASP A 68 -2.01 10.64 -8.25
C ASP A 68 -2.89 11.82 -8.69
N ARG A 69 -4.11 11.54 -9.19
CA ARG A 69 -5.09 12.57 -9.57
C ARG A 69 -5.43 13.54 -8.43
N PHE A 70 -5.38 13.06 -7.19
CA PHE A 70 -5.70 13.85 -6.00
C PHE A 70 -4.44 14.30 -5.25
N GLY A 71 -3.25 14.10 -5.82
CA GLY A 71 -1.98 14.44 -5.18
C GLY A 71 -1.60 13.49 -4.04
N PHE A 72 -2.10 12.25 -4.05
CA PHE A 72 -1.70 11.23 -3.08
C PHE A 72 -0.76 10.21 -3.70
N ASP A 73 0.27 9.83 -2.95
CA ASP A 73 1.11 8.69 -3.30
C ASP A 73 0.49 7.38 -2.79
N LEU A 74 0.32 6.40 -3.69
CA LEU A 74 -0.03 5.04 -3.30
C LEU A 74 1.21 4.31 -2.74
N VAL A 75 1.27 4.09 -1.43
CA VAL A 75 2.37 3.30 -0.83
C VAL A 75 1.85 1.90 -0.53
N GLU A 76 2.48 0.88 -1.11
CA GLU A 76 2.15 -0.51 -0.79
C GLU A 76 2.46 -0.77 0.69
N ARG A 77 1.46 -1.30 1.41
CA ARG A 77 1.65 -1.67 2.81
C ARG A 77 2.50 -2.94 2.87
N LYS A 78 3.77 -2.80 3.24
CA LYS A 78 4.58 -3.94 3.67
C LYS A 78 4.03 -4.47 4.99
N ARG A 79 3.34 -5.61 4.96
CA ARG A 79 2.95 -6.29 6.20
C ARG A 79 4.16 -7.09 6.69
N PRO A 80 4.74 -6.76 7.85
CA PRO A 80 5.82 -7.56 8.39
C PRO A 80 5.33 -8.98 8.66
N SER A 81 6.21 -9.97 8.45
CA SER A 81 5.91 -11.35 8.82
C SER A 81 5.65 -11.45 10.33
N PRO A 82 4.56 -12.11 10.75
CA PRO A 82 4.29 -12.39 12.15
C PRO A 82 5.48 -13.04 12.84
N LYS A 83 5.71 -12.66 14.10
CA LYS A 83 6.65 -13.30 15.03
C LYS A 83 5.88 -13.84 16.25
N PRO A 84 6.44 -14.78 17.02
CA PRO A 84 5.83 -15.17 18.29
C PRO A 84 5.56 -13.95 19.16
N LEU A 85 4.36 -13.86 19.76
CA LEU A 85 3.88 -12.66 20.45
C LEU A 85 4.88 -12.11 21.48
N ILE A 86 5.44 -12.99 22.30
CA ILE A 86 6.44 -12.61 23.31
C ILE A 86 7.70 -12.01 22.67
N VAL A 87 8.16 -12.55 21.54
CA VAL A 87 9.33 -12.06 20.82
C VAL A 87 9.05 -10.69 20.21
N SER A 88 7.88 -10.48 19.59
CA SER A 88 7.51 -9.17 19.06
C SER A 88 7.30 -8.13 20.16
N LEU A 89 6.74 -8.51 21.31
CA LEU A 89 6.56 -7.60 22.44
C LEU A 89 7.92 -7.19 23.03
N SER A 90 8.83 -8.15 23.23
CA SER A 90 10.18 -7.86 23.69
C SER A 90 10.94 -6.92 22.75
N ALA A 91 10.78 -7.07 21.44
CA ALA A 91 11.39 -6.17 20.46
C ALA A 91 10.86 -4.73 20.61
N VAL A 92 9.53 -4.55 20.71
CA VAL A 92 8.93 -3.21 20.95
C VAL A 92 9.48 -2.58 22.22
N SER A 93 9.57 -3.35 23.31
CA SER A 93 10.10 -2.84 24.58
C SER A 93 11.56 -2.41 24.49
N ALA A 94 12.39 -3.12 23.73
CA ALA A 94 13.79 -2.77 23.50
C ALA A 94 13.92 -1.46 22.71
N GLU A 95 13.26 -1.37 21.55
CA GLU A 95 13.29 -0.19 20.69
C GLU A 95 12.75 1.06 21.42
N TYR A 96 11.68 0.90 22.20
CA TYR A 96 11.15 2.00 23.03
C TYR A 96 12.17 2.47 24.07
N GLY A 97 12.92 1.54 24.67
CA GLY A 97 14.01 1.85 25.58
C GLY A 97 15.12 2.65 24.91
N ASP A 98 15.44 2.35 23.65
CA ASP A 98 16.44 3.09 22.88
C ASP A 98 15.98 4.50 22.52
N VAL A 99 14.69 4.69 22.16
CA VAL A 99 14.10 6.03 22.02
C VAL A 99 14.19 6.81 23.34
N ALA A 100 13.78 6.19 24.46
CA ALA A 100 13.80 6.85 25.76
C ALA A 100 15.22 7.29 26.15
N ARG A 101 16.22 6.42 25.97
CA ARG A 101 17.63 6.75 26.19
C ARG A 101 18.08 7.90 25.29
N PHE A 102 17.80 7.81 23.99
CA PHE A 102 18.18 8.84 23.03
C PHE A 102 17.61 10.22 23.38
N ILE A 103 16.33 10.30 23.74
CA ILE A 103 15.70 11.58 24.10
C ILE A 103 16.30 12.15 25.40
N VAL A 104 16.58 11.31 26.40
CA VAL A 104 17.24 11.76 27.63
C VAL A 104 18.63 12.31 27.32
N ASP A 105 19.41 11.61 26.50
CA ASP A 105 20.77 12.02 26.13
C ASP A 105 20.76 13.31 25.29
N ALA A 106 19.88 13.41 24.29
CA ALA A 106 19.76 14.58 23.41
C ALA A 106 19.19 15.83 24.12
N LEU A 107 18.60 15.68 25.31
CA LEU A 107 18.15 16.81 26.13
C LEU A 107 19.18 17.22 27.19
N ALA A 108 20.29 16.48 27.35
CA ALA A 108 21.30 16.76 28.36
C ALA A 108 21.97 18.13 28.17
N ASP A 109 22.12 18.59 26.93
CA ASP A 109 22.67 19.91 26.58
C ASP A 109 21.60 20.97 26.28
N SER A 110 20.32 20.62 26.47
CA SER A 110 19.15 21.46 26.16
C SER A 110 19.06 21.93 24.69
N PHE A 111 19.77 21.28 23.75
CA PHE A 111 19.78 21.66 22.34
C PHE A 111 19.83 20.45 21.41
N VAL A 112 18.71 20.13 20.76
CA VAL A 112 18.66 19.06 19.75
C VAL A 112 19.16 19.57 18.40
N SER A 113 20.34 19.12 18.00
CA SER A 113 20.99 19.43 16.72
C SER A 113 20.25 18.84 15.52
N ARG A 114 20.60 19.28 14.30
CA ARG A 114 20.04 18.71 13.06
C ARG A 114 20.40 17.23 12.88
N GLY A 115 21.59 16.82 13.30
CA GLY A 115 22.02 15.42 13.25
C GLY A 115 21.19 14.54 14.17
N GLU A 116 20.95 15.00 15.40
CA GLU A 116 20.10 14.30 16.37
C GLU A 116 18.64 14.24 15.94
N LYS A 117 18.12 15.26 15.23
CA LYS A 117 16.78 15.16 14.65
C LYS A 117 16.67 14.03 13.64
N VAL A 118 17.66 13.88 12.75
CA VAL A 118 17.68 12.79 11.76
C VAL A 118 17.86 11.43 12.44
N GLN A 119 18.72 11.34 13.44
CA GLN A 119 18.92 10.11 14.20
C GLN A 119 17.68 9.74 15.02
N GLY A 120 17.06 10.71 15.69
CA GLY A 120 15.85 10.52 16.48
C GLY A 120 14.67 10.08 15.61
N ASP A 121 14.49 10.69 14.43
CA ASP A 121 13.49 10.27 13.45
C ASP A 121 13.67 8.80 13.05
N ARG A 122 14.92 8.39 12.78
CA ARG A 122 15.25 7.00 12.47
C ARG A 122 14.89 6.04 13.61
N ILE A 123 15.28 6.34 14.86
CA ILE A 123 15.02 5.45 16.01
C ILE A 123 13.50 5.40 16.31
N ILE A 124 12.78 6.52 16.17
CA ILE A 124 11.32 6.54 16.29
C ILE A 124 10.68 5.65 15.21
N GLN A 125 11.17 5.69 13.97
CA GLN A 125 10.68 4.84 12.91
C GLN A 125 10.92 3.36 13.20
N GLU A 126 12.04 2.99 13.82
CA GLU A 126 12.34 1.61 14.24
C GLU A 126 11.30 1.08 15.26
N VAL A 127 10.88 1.91 16.23
CA VAL A 127 9.78 1.57 17.16
C VAL A 127 8.45 1.40 16.43
N ILE A 128 8.12 2.29 15.50
CA ILE A 128 6.88 2.21 14.70
C ILE A 128 6.84 0.89 13.92
N ASP A 129 7.96 0.51 13.31
CA ASP A 129 8.08 -0.74 12.57
C ASP A 129 7.95 -1.96 13.49
N ALA A 130 8.55 -1.93 14.69
CA ALA A 130 8.38 -2.99 15.69
C ALA A 130 6.92 -3.11 16.16
N LEU A 131 6.21 -1.99 16.33
CA LEU A 131 4.77 -1.97 16.66
C LEU A 131 3.92 -2.55 15.53
N HIS A 132 4.28 -2.29 14.27
CA HIS A 132 3.64 -2.93 13.13
C HIS A 132 3.83 -4.45 13.15
N VAL A 133 5.04 -4.94 13.47
CA VAL A 133 5.30 -6.39 13.63
C VAL A 133 4.41 -6.96 14.73
N LEU A 134 4.39 -6.36 15.92
CA LEU A 134 3.56 -6.83 17.04
C LEU A 134 2.07 -6.87 16.67
N ARG A 135 1.58 -5.84 15.97
CA ARG A 135 0.18 -5.79 15.51
C ARG A 135 -0.15 -6.91 14.53
N GLU A 136 0.71 -7.19 13.55
CA GLU A 136 0.48 -8.30 12.62
C GLU A 136 0.65 -9.66 13.31
N SER A 137 1.59 -9.81 14.25
CA SER A 137 1.71 -10.99 15.10
C SER A 137 0.44 -11.29 15.88
N LEU A 138 -0.19 -10.26 16.46
CA LEU A 138 -1.43 -10.40 17.23
C LEU A 138 -2.62 -10.82 16.36
N LYS A 139 -2.69 -10.36 15.11
CA LYS A 139 -3.75 -10.80 14.18
C LYS A 139 -3.60 -12.25 13.73
N ALA A 140 -2.40 -12.80 13.83
CA ALA A 140 -2.07 -14.15 13.37
C ALA A 140 -2.08 -15.22 14.48
N ALA A 141 -2.15 -14.81 15.75
CA ALA A 141 -2.20 -15.67 16.93
C ALA A 141 -3.64 -16.14 17.22
#